data_AF-A0A973CUW8-F1
#
_entry.id   AF-A0A973CUW8-F1
#
_cell.length_a   1.000
_cell.length_b   1.000
_cell.length_c   1.000
_cell.angle_alpha   90.00
_cell.angle_beta   90.00
_cell.angle_gamma   90.00
#
_symmetry.space_group_name_H-M   'P 1'
#
loop_
_entity.id
_entity.type
_entity.pdbx_description
1 polymer ?
#
loop_
_entity_poly.entity_id
_entity_poly.type
_entity_poly.pdbx_seq_one_letter_code
_entity_poly.pdbx_strand_id
1 'polypeptide(L)' 'MLENVRTFLRQVTELGLLLVALAVVLQILFGSAVPFVGGDVVGNITALVATLGQQGLVGLIALAVIVYLFQRRGAAGI' A
#
# COMPACT_ATOMS: atom_id res chain seq x y z
N MET A 1 12.67 13.74 18.60
CA MET A 1 11.85 12.53 18.93
C MET A 1 10.90 12.17 17.79
N LEU A 2 10.10 13.10 17.27
CA LEU A 2 9.27 12.88 16.08
C LEU A 2 10.05 12.38 14.86
N GLU A 3 11.24 12.93 14.59
CA GLU A 3 12.14 12.45 13.53
C GLU A 3 12.44 10.95 13.64
N ASN A 4 12.77 10.48 14.84
CA ASN A 4 13.12 9.08 15.07
C ASN A 4 11.93 8.16 14.84
N VAL A 5 10.73 8.57 15.28
CA VAL A 5 9.48 7.82 15.04
C VAL A 5 9.18 7.77 13.54
N ARG A 6 9.34 8.89 12.82
CA ARG A 6 9.13 8.94 11.37
C ARG A 6 10.10 8.03 10.62
N THR A 7 11.37 8.02 11.01
CA THR A 7 12.39 7.14 10.43
C THR A 7 12.09 5.67 10.71
N PHE A 8 11.72 5.33 11.95
CA PHE A 8 11.32 3.97 12.31
C PHE A 8 10.11 3.48 11.51
N LEU A 9 9.03 4.28 11.44
CA LEU A 9 7.84 3.92 10.67
C LEU A 9 8.16 3.73 9.18
N ARG A 10 9.03 4.56 8.61
CA ARG A 10 9.49 4.39 7.23
C ARG A 10 10.20 3.05 7.05
N GLN A 11 11.18 2.75 7.90
CA GLN A 11 11.95 1.51 7.80
C GLN A 11 11.07 0.26 7.97
N VAL A 12 10.14 0.28 8.93
CA VAL A 12 9.18 -0.82 9.12
C VAL A 12 8.26 -0.97 7.91
N THR A 13 7.80 0.14 7.33
CA THR A 13 6.96 0.11 6.13
C THR A 13 7.73 -0.43 4.92
N GLU A 14 8.98 -0.01 4.72
CA GLU A 14 9.86 -0.52 3.66
C GLU A 14 10.09 -2.03 3.81
N LEU A 15 10.37 -2.52 5.02
CA LEU A 15 10.47 -3.94 5.31
C LEU A 15 9.15 -4.68 5.06
N GLY A 16 8.03 -4.11 5.52
CA GLY A 16 6.70 -4.67 5.28
C GLY A 16 6.37 -4.80 3.78
N LEU A 17 6.72 -3.78 2.98
CA LEU A 17 6.52 -3.81 1.53
C LEU A 17 7.36 -4.91 0.85
N LEU A 18 8.61 -5.11 1.28
CA LEU A 18 9.45 -6.21 0.78
C LEU A 18 8.84 -7.58 1.13
N LEU A 19 8.30 -7.73 2.34
CA LEU A 19 7.62 -8.96 2.76
C LEU A 19 6.34 -9.21 1.94
N VAL A 20 5.54 -8.17 1.67
CA VAL A 20 4.36 -8.28 0.80
C VAL A 20 4.76 -8.69 -0.61
N ALA A 21 5.81 -8.09 -1.17
CA ALA A 21 6.31 -8.44 -2.50
C ALA A 21 6.74 -9.92 -2.56
N LEU A 22 7.48 -10.38 -1.55
CA LEU A 22 7.87 -11.79 -1.44
C LEU A 22 6.65 -12.72 -1.35
N ALA A 23 5.67 -12.36 -0.52
CA ALA A 23 4.43 -13.12 -0.35
C ALA A 23 3.67 -13.26 -1.68
N VAL A 24 3.54 -12.18 -2.46
CA VAL A 24 2.89 -12.20 -3.78
C VAL A 24 3.61 -13.15 -4.73
N VAL A 25 4.94 -13.08 -4.82
CA VAL A 25 5.72 -13.98 -5.70
C VAL A 25 5.50 -15.45 -5.32
N LEU A 26 5.62 -15.77 -4.03
CA LEU A 26 5.46 -17.14 -3.55
C LEU A 26 4.05 -17.67 -3.75
N GLN A 27 3.04 -16.83 -3.55
CA GLN A 27 1.65 -17.23 -3.72
C GLN A 27 1.29 -17.44 -5.19
N ILE A 28 1.92 -16.69 -6.12
CA ILE A 28 1.79 -16.94 -7.56
C ILE A 28 2.44 -18.29 -7.95
N LEU A 29 3.60 -18.61 -7.38
CA LEU A 29 4.36 -19.83 -7.71
C LEU A 29 3.74 -21.09 -7.11
N PHE A 30 3.29 -21.02 -5.86
CA PHE A 30 2.88 -22.18 -5.06
C PHE A 30 1.38 -22.20 -4.72
N GLY A 31 0.62 -21.17 -5.10
CA GLY A 31 -0.80 -21.04 -4.77
C GLY A 31 -1.03 -20.65 -3.31
N SER A 32 -2.21 -21.00 -2.77
CA SER A 32 -2.65 -20.63 -1.41
C SER A 32 -1.90 -21.33 -0.27
N ALA A 33 -1.05 -22.31 -0.58
CA ALA A 33 -0.33 -23.13 0.40
C ALA A 33 1.06 -22.57 0.72
N VAL A 34 1.17 -21.28 1.08
CA VAL A 34 2.45 -20.69 1.54
C VAL A 34 2.53 -20.75 3.07
N PRO A 35 3.37 -21.63 3.67
CA PRO A 35 3.29 -21.98 5.11
C PRO A 35 3.57 -20.83 6.09
N PHE A 36 4.24 -19.78 5.62
CA PHE A 36 4.78 -18.69 6.46
C PHE A 36 4.12 -17.33 6.18
N VAL A 37 3.25 -17.23 5.18
CA VAL A 37 2.57 -15.97 4.81
C VAL A 37 1.18 -15.86 5.45
N GLY A 38 0.55 -16.98 5.83
CA GLY A 38 -0.69 -16.98 6.63
C GLY A 38 -1.79 -16.09 6.06
N GLY A 39 -2.39 -16.47 4.93
CA GLY A 39 -3.50 -15.73 4.31
C GLY A 39 -3.38 -15.63 2.79
N ASP A 40 -4.39 -15.00 2.18
CA ASP A 40 -4.49 -14.79 0.73
C ASP A 40 -4.11 -13.33 0.38
N VAL A 41 -2.82 -13.07 0.19
CA VAL A 41 -2.31 -11.72 -0.08
C VAL A 41 -2.73 -11.24 -1.48
N VAL A 42 -2.62 -12.11 -2.47
CA VAL A 42 -3.04 -11.80 -3.86
C VAL A 42 -4.55 -11.56 -3.93
N GLY A 43 -5.36 -12.39 -3.25
CA GLY A 43 -6.80 -12.22 -3.14
C GLY A 43 -7.19 -10.92 -2.45
N ASN A 44 -6.53 -10.56 -1.35
CA ASN A 44 -6.77 -9.27 -0.69
C ASN A 44 -6.48 -8.08 -1.61
N ILE A 45 -5.36 -8.10 -2.35
CA ILE A 45 -5.01 -7.03 -3.29
C ILE A 45 -6.03 -6.97 -4.44
N THR A 46 -6.37 -8.11 -5.04
CA THR A 46 -7.30 -8.14 -6.18
C THR A 46 -8.72 -7.74 -5.77
N ALA A 47 -9.19 -8.10 -4.57
CA ALA A 47 -10.48 -7.65 -4.03
C ALA A 47 -10.52 -6.13 -3.80
N LEU A 48 -9.43 -5.55 -3.28
CA LEU A 48 -9.30 -4.10 -3.14
C LEU A 48 -9.32 -3.41 -4.51
N VAL A 49 -8.56 -3.91 -5.48
CA VAL A 49 -8.55 -3.37 -6.85
C VAL A 49 -9.93 -3.47 -7.50
N ALA A 50 -10.63 -4.59 -7.32
CA ALA A 50 -12.00 -4.76 -7.84
C ALA A 50 -12.97 -3.74 -7.23
N THR A 51 -12.88 -3.50 -5.91
CA THR A 51 -13.69 -2.51 -5.21
C THR A 51 -13.42 -1.10 -5.73
N LEU A 52 -12.13 -0.76 -5.92
CA LEU A 52 -11.72 0.52 -6.49
C LEU A 52 -12.14 0.67 -7.96
N GLY A 53 -12.12 -0.41 -8.74
CA GLY A 53 -12.60 -0.41 -10.13
C GLY A 53 -14.11 -0.15 -10.22
N GLN A 54 -14.90 -0.75 -9.33
CA GLN A 54 -16.35 -0.48 -9.24
C GLN A 54 -16.66 0.96 -8.81
N GLN A 55 -15.81 1.55 -7.98
CA GLN A 55 -15.92 2.94 -7.53
C GLN A 55 -14.93 3.88 -8.23
N GLY A 56 -14.55 3.59 -9.48
CA GLY A 56 -13.40 4.24 -10.15
C GLY A 56 -13.44 5.77 -10.13
N LEU A 57 -14.61 6.38 -10.32
CA LEU A 57 -14.77 7.84 -10.25
C LEU A 57 -14.51 8.39 -8.84
N VAL A 58 -15.05 7.74 -7.80
CA VAL A 58 -14.84 8.13 -6.39
C VAL A 58 -13.37 7.94 -6.01
N GLY A 59 -12.75 6.86 -6.48
CA GLY A 59 -11.32 6.60 -6.27
C GLY A 59 -10.43 7.68 -6.88
N LEU A 60 -10.71 8.12 -8.12
CA LEU A 60 -9.98 9.20 -8.77
C LEU A 60 -10.16 10.54 -8.04
N ILE A 61 -11.37 10.85 -7.54
CA ILE A 61 -11.63 12.04 -6.73
C ILE A 61 -10.81 12.01 -5.43
N ALA A 62 -10.80 10.88 -4.72
CA ALA A 62 -10.02 10.72 -3.50
C ALA A 62 -8.51 10.92 -3.77
N LEU A 63 -7.99 10.34 -4.86
CA LEU A 63 -6.59 10.53 -5.27
C LEU A 63 -6.28 12.00 -5.59
N ALA A 64 -7.16 12.69 -6.32
CA ALA A 64 -6.99 14.11 -6.64
C ALA A 64 -6.90 14.98 -5.38
N VAL A 65 -7.75 14.70 -4.38
CA VAL A 65 -7.71 15.40 -3.08
C VAL A 65 -6.39 15.11 -2.34
N ILE A 66 -5.94 13.85 -2.31
CA ILE A 66 -4.67 13.48 -1.67
C ILE A 66 -3.50 14.22 -2.33
N VAL A 67 -3.40 14.17 -3.66
CA VAL A 67 -2.34 14.86 -4.43
C VAL A 67 -2.39 16.37 -4.20
N TYR A 68 -3.59 16.96 -4.22
CA TYR A 68 -3.78 18.39 -3.92
C TYR A 68 -3.26 18.76 -2.53
N LEU A 69 -3.53 17.95 -1.50
CA LEU A 69 -3.03 18.19 -0.14
C LEU A 69 -1.50 18.08 -0.04
N PHE A 70 -0.90 17.11 -0.74
CA PHE A 70 0.56 16.97 -0.80
C PHE A 70 1.22 18.15 -1.51
N GLN A 71 0.66 18.61 -2.64
CA GLN A 71 1.18 19.76 -3.38
C GLN A 71 0.97 21.08 -2.63
N ARG A 72 -0.16 21.26 -1.93
CA ARG A 72 -0.44 22.47 -1.14
C ARG A 72 0.54 22.66 0.02
N ARG A 73 1.04 21.57 0.62
CA ARG A 73 2.11 21.65 1.63
C ARG A 73 3.47 22.08 1.06
N GLY A 74 3.71 21.85 -0.24
CA GLY A 74 4.89 22.38 -0.93
C GLY A 74 4.79 23.87 -1.28
N ALA A 75 3.57 24.38 -1.51
CA ALA A 75 3.35 25.78 -1.89
C ALA A 75 3.25 26.76 -0.71
N ALA A 76 2.92 26.29 0.50
CA ALA A 76 2.85 27.11 1.71
C ALA A 76 4.13 27.06 2.57
N GLY A 77 5.23 26.56 2.00
CA GLY A 77 6.50 26.35 2.67
C GLY A 77 7.70 26.74 1.82
N ILE A 78 7.63 27.92 1.21
CA ILE A 78 8.79 28.76 0.82
C ILE A 78 8.54 30.18 1.29
#